data_AF-A0A9D4H6K7-F1
#
_entry.id   AF-A0A9D4H6K7-F1
#
_cell.length_a   1.000
_cell.length_b   1.000
_cell.length_c   1.000
_cell.angle_alpha   90.00
_cell.angle_beta   90.00
_cell.angle_gamma   90.00
#
_symmetry.space_group_name_H-M   'P 1'
#
loop_
_entity.id
_entity.type
_entity.pdbx_description
1 polymer ?
#
loop_
_entity_poly.entity_id
_entity_poly.type
_entity_poly.pdbx_seq_one_letter_code
_entity_poly.pdbx_strand_id
1 'polypeptide(L)' 'MKLDWDFKLSLIQDIVEGMTYLHASSIGVHGQLTDSRCMIDGRFVLKITGFGLNCLNEAEMRNARLESGEENVWSIKIIS' A
#
# COMPACT_ATOMS: atom_id res chain seq x y z
N MET A 1 -17.86 -10.15 -11.64
CA MET A 1 -17.25 -9.12 -12.52
C MET A 1 -15.83 -9.54 -12.80
N LYS A 2 -15.42 -9.63 -14.07
CA LYS A 2 -14.05 -10.03 -14.45
C LYS A 2 -13.36 -8.76 -14.92
N LEU A 3 -12.24 -8.39 -14.29
CA LEU A 3 -11.43 -7.26 -14.75
C LEU A 3 -10.85 -7.59 -16.13
N ASP A 4 -10.95 -6.66 -17.06
CA ASP A 4 -10.27 -6.77 -18.35
C ASP A 4 -8.74 -6.70 -18.16
N TRP A 5 -8.00 -7.02 -19.22
CA TRP A 5 -6.54 -7.09 -19.14
C TRP A 5 -5.91 -5.70 -19.02
N ASP A 6 -6.49 -4.69 -19.66
CA ASP A 6 -5.96 -3.34 -19.66
C ASP A 6 -6.04 -2.71 -18.26
N PHE A 7 -7.15 -2.92 -17.56
CA PHE A 7 -7.35 -2.50 -16.18
C PHE A 7 -6.45 -3.27 -15.20
N LYS A 8 -6.17 -4.56 -15.46
CA LYS A 8 -5.16 -5.28 -14.66
C LYS A 8 -3.77 -4.71 -14.87
N LEU A 9 -3.45 -4.34 -16.10
CA LEU A 9 -2.15 -3.78 -16.43
C LEU A 9 -1.96 -2.42 -15.74
N SER A 10 -2.98 -1.56 -15.71
CA SER A 10 -2.92 -0.29 -14.98
C SER A 10 -2.70 -0.51 -13.48
N LEU A 11 -3.40 -1.46 -12.85
CA LEU A 11 -3.17 -1.79 -11.44
C LEU A 11 -1.75 -2.34 -11.17
N ILE A 12 -1.19 -3.13 -12.09
CA ILE A 12 0.18 -3.62 -11.98
C ILE A 12 1.17 -2.45 -12.08
N GLN A 13 0.94 -1.52 -13.00
CA GLN A 13 1.76 -0.30 -13.13
C GLN A 13 1.70 0.53 -11.85
N ASP A 14 0.50 0.75 -11.29
CA ASP A 14 0.34 1.45 -10.02
C ASP A 14 1.15 0.80 -8.89
N ILE A 15 1.17 -0.54 -8.80
CA ILE A 15 1.97 -1.27 -7.82
C ILE A 15 3.46 -1.03 -8.04
N VAL A 16 3.94 -1.12 -9.28
CA VAL A 16 5.35 -0.92 -9.63
C VAL A 16 5.80 0.50 -9.28
N GLU A 17 5.00 1.50 -9.60
CA GLU A 17 5.29 2.90 -9.28
C GLU A 17 5.32 3.15 -7.77
N GLY A 18 4.33 2.65 -7.03
CA GLY A 18 4.29 2.79 -5.59
C GLY A 18 5.45 2.07 -4.88
N MET A 19 5.85 0.90 -5.36
CA MET A 19 7.03 0.20 -4.84
C MET A 19 8.33 0.92 -5.17
N THR A 20 8.45 1.48 -6.38
CA THR A 20 9.60 2.29 -6.78
C THR A 20 9.74 3.52 -5.89
N TYR A 21 8.63 4.23 -5.66
CA TYR A 21 8.58 5.38 -4.76
C TYR A 21 8.99 4.98 -3.33
N LEU A 22 8.43 3.89 -2.79
CA LEU A 22 8.73 3.43 -1.44
C LEU A 22 10.21 3.06 -1.29
N HIS A 23 10.79 2.37 -2.28
CA HIS A 23 12.20 1.97 -2.26
C HIS A 23 13.16 3.15 -2.38
N ALA A 24 12.75 4.25 -3.02
CA ALA A 24 13.51 5.49 -3.06
C ALA A 24 13.39 6.33 -1.77
N SER A 25 12.40 6.04 -0.92
CA SER A 25 12.18 6.74 0.35
C SER A 25 13.11 6.25 1.46
N SER A 26 13.12 6.95 2.60
CA SER A 26 13.86 6.53 3.81
C SER A 26 13.41 5.19 4.38
N ILE A 27 12.21 4.72 4.01
CA ILE A 27 11.69 3.42 4.44
C ILE A 27 12.41 2.30 3.68
N GLY A 28 12.77 2.53 2.41
CA GLY A 28 13.63 1.69 1.58
C GLY A 28 13.06 0.32 1.18
N VAL A 29 12.17 -0.27 1.98
CA VAL A 29 11.57 -1.59 1.74
C VAL A 29 10.15 -1.67 2.29
N HIS A 30 9.28 -2.44 1.62
CA HIS A 30 7.95 -2.76 2.16
C HIS A 30 7.99 -3.88 3.21
N GLY A 31 8.89 -4.85 3.05
CA GLY A 31 9.00 -6.04 3.91
C GLY A 31 8.03 -7.17 3.55
N GLN A 32 6.73 -6.91 3.48
CA GLN A 32 5.71 -7.93 3.16
C GLN A 32 4.59 -7.36 2.28
N LEU A 33 4.80 -7.36 0.96
CA LEU A 33 3.77 -6.98 0.00
C LEU A 33 2.89 -8.20 -0.31
N THR A 34 1.62 -8.13 0.08
CA THR A 34 0.58 -9.12 -0.22
C THR A 34 -0.61 -8.44 -0.87
N ASP A 35 -1.51 -9.21 -1.47
CA ASP A 35 -2.77 -8.72 -2.03
C ASP A 35 -3.58 -7.90 -1.03
N SER A 36 -3.63 -8.33 0.24
CA SER A 36 -4.28 -7.59 1.34
C SER A 36 -3.64 -6.23 1.67
N ARG A 37 -2.41 -5.97 1.19
CA ARG A 37 -1.73 -4.68 1.35
C ARG A 37 -1.93 -3.74 0.17
N CYS A 38 -2.52 -4.23 -0.93
CA CYS A 38 -2.90 -3.46 -2.11
C CYS A 38 -4.42 -3.22 -2.10
N MET A 39 -4.83 -2.09 -1.54
CA MET A 39 -6.25 -1.74 -1.43
C MET A 39 -6.67 -0.92 -2.65
N ILE A 40 -7.85 -1.21 -3.21
CA ILE A 40 -8.45 -0.43 -4.29
C ILE A 40 -9.71 0.23 -3.74
N ASP A 41 -9.81 1.55 -3.83
CA ASP A 41 -11.01 2.28 -3.38
C ASP A 41 -12.12 2.31 -4.46
N GLY A 42 -13.30 2.84 -4.11
CA GLY A 42 -14.44 2.92 -5.03
C GLY A 42 -14.23 3.80 -6.26
N ARG A 43 -13.10 4.52 -6.35
CA ARG A 43 -12.69 5.32 -7.50
C ARG A 43 -11.54 4.67 -8.27
N PHE A 44 -11.29 3.38 -8.04
CA PHE A 44 -10.21 2.62 -8.66
C PHE A 44 -8.81 3.14 -8.35
N VAL A 45 -8.64 3.82 -7.22
CA VAL A 45 -7.32 4.28 -6.79
C VAL A 45 -6.64 3.18 -5.99
N LEU A 46 -5.45 2.76 -6.44
CA LEU A 46 -4.64 1.78 -5.72
C LEU A 46 -3.87 2.45 -4.58
N LYS A 47 -3.94 1.84 -3.39
CA LYS A 47 -3.18 2.23 -2.20
C LYS A 47 -2.29 1.08 -1.75
N ILE A 48 -0.99 1.33 -1.64
CA ILE A 48 -0.04 0.40 -1.00
C ILE A 48 0.02 0.72 0.50
N THR A 49 -0.06 -0.29 1.36
CA THR A 49 -0.18 -0.13 2.81
C THR A 49 0.75 -1.07 3.59
N GLY A 50 1.06 -0.75 4.84
CA GLY A 50 1.73 -1.70 5.73
C GLY A 50 3.25 -1.78 5.59
N PHE A 51 3.83 -0.80 4.91
CA PHE A 51 5.27 -0.55 4.95
C PHE A 51 5.64 0.22 6.24
N GLY A 52 6.94 0.30 6.57
CA GLY A 52 7.43 1.03 7.74
C GLY A 52 7.11 0.40 9.10
N LEU A 53 6.30 -0.67 9.13
CA LEU A 53 5.91 -1.36 10.38
C LEU A 53 7.10 -1.96 11.14
N ASN A 54 8.17 -2.33 10.43
CA ASN A 54 9.39 -2.86 11.03
C ASN A 54 10.20 -1.79 11.80
N CYS A 55 9.87 -0.51 11.60
CA CYS A 55 10.52 0.61 12.27
C CYS A 55 9.80 1.01 13.57
N LEU A 56 8.64 0.41 13.85
CA LEU A 56 7.81 0.74 15.00
C LEU A 56 8.20 -0.10 16.22
N ASN A 57 8.14 0.49 17.41
CA ASN A 57 8.21 -0.23 18.67
C ASN A 57 6.88 -0.95 18.98
N GLU A 58 6.86 -1.83 19.99
CA GLU A 58 5.65 -2.61 20.32
C GLU A 58 4.41 -1.77 20.63
N ALA A 59 4.58 -0.62 21.28
CA ALA A 59 3.46 0.27 21.61
C ALA A 59 2.90 0.94 20.35
N GLU A 60 3.79 1.41 19.46
CA GLU A 60 3.43 1.99 18.17
C GLU A 60 2.79 0.96 17.24
N MET A 61 3.30 -0.27 17.19
CA MET A 61 2.70 -1.38 16.43
C MET A 61 1.29 -1.71 16.93
N ARG A 62 1.08 -1.69 18.25
CA ARG A 62 -0.24 -1.92 18.85
C ARG A 62 -1.22 -0.83 18.46
N ASN A 63 -0.80 0.44 18.47
CA ASN A 63 -1.64 1.56 18.05
C ASN A 63 -1.97 1.49 16.55
N ALA A 64 -0.97 1.24 15.70
CA ALA A 64 -1.15 1.13 14.25
C ALA A 64 -2.13 0.00 13.85
N ARG A 65 -2.20 -1.09 14.63
CA ARG A 65 -3.20 -2.15 14.43
C ARG A 65 -4.62 -1.71 14.79
N LEU A 66 -4.76 -0.90 15.83
CA LEU A 66 -6.07 -0.40 16.30
C LEU A 66 -6.63 0.67 15.36
N GLU A 67 -5.76 1.49 14.76
CA GLU A 67 -6.11 2.56 13.81
C GLU A 67 -6.42 2.05 12.39
N SER A 68 -6.29 0.74 12.13
CA SER A 68 -6.53 0.13 10.80
C SER A 68 -7.95 0.33 10.22
N GLY A 69 -8.88 0.93 10.99
CA GLY A 69 -10.22 1.32 10.56
C GLY A 69 -10.36 2.72 9.96
N GLU A 70 -9.41 3.64 10.17
CA GLU A 70 -9.47 5.01 9.65
C GLU A 70 -8.17 5.34 8.88
N GLU A 71 -8.32 5.77 7.62
CA GLU A 71 -7.27 6.11 6.65
C GLU A 71 -5.82 5.83 7.08
N ASN A 72 -5.36 4.61 6.77
CA ASN A 72 -4.01 4.09 7.06
C ASN A 72 -2.89 5.14 6.99
N VAL A 73 -2.31 5.46 8.15
CA VAL A 73 -1.20 6.41 8.38
C VAL A 73 0.04 6.13 7.53
N TRP A 74 0.16 4.91 6.98
CA TRP A 74 1.23 4.49 6.07
C TRP A 74 0.65 3.95 4.78
N SER A 75 -0.07 4.82 4.05
CA SER A 75 -0.56 4.51 2.71
C SER A 75 0.05 5.43 1.67
N ILE A 76 0.53 4.86 0.58
CA ILE A 76 0.86 5.62 -0.62
C ILE A 76 -0.29 5.42 -1.59
N LYS A 77 -0.87 6.53 -2.04
CA LYS A 77 -1.96 6.56 -3.01
C LYS A 77 -1.36 6.73 -4.40
N ILE A 78 -1.59 5.77 -5.29
CA ILE A 78 -1.08 5.77 -6.66
C ILE A 78 -2.23 6.01 -7.61
N ILE A 79 -2.06 6.95 -8.53
CA ILE A 79 -3.04 7.31 -9.54
C ILE A 79 -2.29 7.26 -10.88
N SER A 80 -2.71 6.36 -11.76
CA SER A 80 -2.28 6.33 -13.17
C SER A 80 -2.93 7.43 -14.01
#